data_AF-A0A1J7D292-F1
#
_entry.id   AF-A0A1J7D292-F1
#
_cell.length_a   1.000
_cell.length_b   1.000
_cell.length_c   1.000
_cell.angle_alpha   90.00
_cell.angle_beta   90.00
_cell.angle_gamma   90.00
#
_symmetry.space_group_name_H-M   'P 1'
#
loop_
_entity.id
_entity.type
_entity.pdbx_description
1 polymer ?
#
loop_
_entity_poly.entity_id
_entity_poly.type
_entity_poly.pdbx_seq_one_letter_code
_entity_poly.pdbx_strand_id
1 'polypeptide(L)' 'MHAIIWPEQYQPGFTDNFVSNEVIEAGFGAAEVWPWLNDAARWPDYYTNAANVRFYDRAGPALTAGVGFYFETFGFPVET' A
#
# COMPACT_ATOMS: atom_id res chain seq x y z
N MET A 1 6.99 15.36 -14.30
CA MET A 1 6.02 14.82 -13.33
C MET A 1 5.61 13.45 -13.83
N HIS A 2 5.67 12.43 -12.96
CA HIS A 2 5.20 11.07 -13.28
C HIS A 2 3.76 10.91 -12.78
N ALA A 3 3.00 9.99 -13.37
CA ALA A 3 1.62 9.72 -12.99
C ALA A 3 1.39 8.22 -12.82
N ILE A 4 0.41 7.86 -11.97
CA ILE A 4 -0.07 6.49 -11.83
C ILE A 4 -0.70 6.04 -13.16
N ILE A 5 -0.38 4.82 -13.58
CA ILE A 5 -0.99 4.16 -14.74
C ILE A 5 -2.18 3.34 -14.22
N TRP A 6 -3.39 3.81 -14.51
CA TRP A 6 -4.63 3.18 -14.05
C TRP A 6 -5.14 2.16 -15.07
N PRO A 7 -5.58 0.96 -14.64
CA PRO A 7 -6.44 0.12 -15.46
C PRO A 7 -7.73 0.86 -15.81
N GLU A 8 -8.31 0.58 -16.97
CA GLU A 8 -9.47 1.30 -17.50
C GLU A 8 -10.65 1.36 -16.51
N GLN A 9 -10.93 0.25 -15.82
CA GLN A 9 -12.01 0.15 -14.84
C GLN A 9 -11.78 0.92 -13.52
N TYR A 10 -10.57 1.43 -13.29
CA TYR A 10 -10.21 2.21 -12.09
C TYR A 10 -9.79 3.64 -12.43
N GLN A 11 -10.10 4.12 -13.62
CA GLN A 11 -9.81 5.48 -14.04
C GLN A 11 -10.51 6.51 -13.11
N PRO A 12 -9.76 7.49 -12.54
CA PRO A 12 -10.36 8.53 -11.71
C PRO A 12 -11.50 9.28 -12.41
N GLY A 13 -12.63 9.43 -11.72
CA GLY A 13 -13.85 10.04 -12.25
C GLY A 13 -14.88 9.07 -12.83
N PHE A 14 -14.56 7.77 -12.92
CA PHE A 14 -15.47 6.72 -13.40
C PHE A 14 -15.82 5.67 -12.32
N THR A 15 -15.37 5.87 -11.08
CA THR A 15 -15.67 5.04 -9.91
C THR A 15 -16.50 5.82 -8.89
N ASP A 16 -17.09 5.12 -7.91
CA ASP A 16 -17.92 5.74 -6.87
C ASP A 16 -17.14 6.71 -5.96
N ASN A 17 -15.83 6.50 -5.82
CA ASN A 17 -14.97 7.34 -5.00
C ASN A 17 -13.55 7.42 -5.56
N PHE A 18 -12.90 8.58 -5.42
CA PHE A 18 -11.50 8.82 -5.76
C PHE A 18 -10.85 9.72 -4.71
N VAL A 19 -9.66 9.36 -4.25
CA VAL A 19 -8.86 10.13 -3.29
C VAL A 19 -7.41 10.20 -3.77
N SER A 20 -6.78 11.37 -3.60
CA SER A 20 -5.38 11.62 -3.98
C SER A 20 -4.67 12.38 -2.87
N ASN A 21 -3.48 11.92 -2.49
CA ASN A 21 -2.60 12.54 -1.49
C ASN A 21 -1.17 12.60 -2.03
N GLU A 22 -0.48 13.72 -1.81
CA GLU A 22 0.92 13.91 -2.21
C GLU A 22 1.68 14.64 -1.09
N VAL A 23 2.86 14.13 -0.74
CA VAL A 23 3.79 14.75 0.20
C VAL A 23 5.19 14.61 -0.38
N ILE A 24 5.98 15.68 -0.30
CA ILE A 24 7.39 15.71 -0.68
C ILE A 24 8.20 15.98 0.57
N GLU A 25 9.01 15.01 0.99
CA GLU A 25 9.89 15.14 2.15
C GLU A 25 11.33 15.37 1.70
N ALA A 26 12.00 16.37 2.28
CA ALA A 26 13.34 16.75 1.87
C ALA A 26 14.38 15.84 2.53
N GLY A 27 15.45 15.53 1.79
CA GLY A 27 16.57 14.75 2.33
C GLY A 27 16.37 13.23 2.35
N PHE A 28 15.25 12.73 1.80
CA PHE A 28 15.01 11.30 1.60
C PHE A 28 14.91 10.96 0.11
N GLY A 29 15.57 9.88 -0.28
CA GLY A 29 15.40 9.24 -1.58
C GLY A 29 14.36 8.11 -1.56
N ALA A 30 13.88 7.74 -2.74
CA ALA A 30 12.93 6.63 -2.89
C ALA A 30 13.43 5.32 -2.26
N ALA A 31 14.73 5.03 -2.38
CA ALA A 31 15.32 3.82 -1.80
C ALA A 31 15.29 3.79 -0.27
N GLU A 32 15.31 4.95 0.40
CA GLU A 32 15.25 5.04 1.86
C GLU A 32 13.81 4.88 2.37
N VAL A 33 12.84 5.37 1.61
CA VAL A 33 11.40 5.26 1.95
C VAL A 33 10.84 3.88 1.59
N TRP A 34 11.34 3.26 0.52
CA TRP A 34 10.78 2.03 -0.05
C TRP A 34 10.56 0.89 0.96
N PRO A 35 11.51 0.58 1.88
CA PRO A 35 11.31 -0.49 2.85
C PRO A 35 10.12 -0.25 3.78
N TRP A 36 9.81 1.02 4.09
CA TRP A 36 8.65 1.35 4.92
C TRP A 36 7.33 1.09 4.20
N LEU A 37 7.28 1.31 2.88
CA LEU A 37 6.09 1.02 2.07
C LEU A 37 5.96 -0.48 1.73
N ASN A 38 7.05 -1.09 1.28
CA ASN A 38 7.03 -2.41 0.65
C ASN A 38 7.03 -3.58 1.65
N ASP A 39 7.53 -3.38 2.87
CA ASP A 39 7.44 -4.35 3.97
C ASP A 39 6.14 -4.11 4.74
N ALA A 40 5.09 -4.82 4.36
CA ALA A 40 3.76 -4.60 4.90
C ALA A 40 3.68 -4.85 6.41
N ALA A 41 4.56 -5.68 6.97
CA ALA A 41 4.59 -5.97 8.40
C ALA A 41 4.93 -4.75 9.26
N ARG A 42 5.52 -3.70 8.66
CA ARG A 42 5.87 -2.44 9.35
C ARG A 42 4.73 -1.44 9.44
N TRP A 43 3.68 -1.59 8.63
CA TRP A 43 2.61 -0.59 8.57
C TRP A 43 2.00 -0.25 9.93
N PRO A 44 1.74 -1.22 10.83
CA PRO A 44 1.20 -0.93 12.16
C PRO A 44 2.11 -0.06 13.03
N ASP A 45 3.42 0.00 12.74
CA ASP A 45 4.39 0.78 13.54
C ASP A 45 4.23 2.29 13.35
N TYR A 46 3.69 2.73 12.21
CA TYR A 46 3.61 4.16 11.85
C TYR A 46 2.24 4.59 11.31
N TYR A 47 1.37 3.65 10.92
CA TYR A 47 0.01 3.93 10.47
C TYR A 47 -0.98 3.25 11.41
N THR A 48 -1.50 4.02 12.36
CA THR A 48 -2.31 3.54 13.49
C THR A 48 -3.60 2.83 13.09
N ASN A 49 -4.07 3.02 11.86
CA ASN A 49 -5.27 2.37 11.38
C ASN A 49 -4.99 1.01 10.71
N ALA A 50 -3.73 0.61 10.52
CA ALA A 50 -3.37 -0.70 9.98
C ALA A 50 -3.09 -1.73 11.09
N ALA A 51 -3.55 -2.95 10.89
CA ALA A 51 -3.34 -4.05 11.82
C ALA A 51 -3.31 -5.42 11.12
N ASN A 52 -2.90 -6.45 11.88
CA ASN A 52 -3.10 -7.87 11.55
C ASN A 52 -2.59 -8.32 10.17
N VAL A 53 -1.46 -7.78 9.71
CA VAL A 53 -0.86 -8.12 8.41
C VAL A 53 -0.44 -9.59 8.36
N ARG A 54 -0.81 -10.30 7.28
CA ARG A 54 -0.51 -11.72 7.06
C ARG A 54 -0.22 -11.99 5.58
N PHE A 55 0.73 -12.88 5.32
CA PHE A 55 1.05 -13.34 3.97
C PHE A 55 0.63 -14.81 3.78
N TYR A 56 0.16 -15.14 2.59
CA TYR A 56 -0.13 -16.53 2.20
C TYR A 56 1.13 -17.24 1.68
N ASP A 57 1.10 -18.57 1.65
CA ASP A 57 2.15 -19.43 1.08
C ASP A 57 3.58 -19.18 1.59
N ARG A 58 3.72 -18.67 2.82
CA ARG A 58 4.99 -18.26 3.44
C ARG A 58 5.75 -17.21 2.61
N ALA A 59 5.03 -16.41 1.82
CA ALA A 59 5.57 -15.26 1.12
C ALA A 59 5.86 -14.10 2.09
N GLY A 60 6.39 -12.99 1.55
CA GLY A 60 6.73 -11.78 2.30
C GLY A 60 8.17 -11.79 2.85
N PRO A 61 8.52 -10.80 3.69
CA PRO A 61 7.66 -9.71 4.18
C PRO A 61 7.47 -8.58 3.14
N ALA A 62 8.28 -8.59 2.08
CA ALA A 62 8.18 -7.66 0.97
C ALA A 62 6.99 -7.99 0.05
N LEU A 63 6.23 -6.96 -0.32
CA LEU A 63 5.26 -7.04 -1.40
C LEU A 63 5.97 -7.28 -2.74
N THR A 64 5.40 -8.15 -3.55
CA THR A 64 5.88 -8.49 -4.89
C THR A 64 4.68 -8.72 -5.82
N ALA A 65 4.90 -8.70 -7.13
CA ALA A 65 3.81 -8.89 -8.09
C ALA A 65 3.14 -10.26 -7.90
N GLY A 66 1.82 -10.25 -7.71
CA GLY A 66 1.00 -11.46 -7.55
C GLY A 66 1.04 -12.09 -6.16
N VAL A 67 1.66 -11.46 -5.16
CA VAL A 67 1.64 -11.97 -3.79
C VAL A 67 0.23 -11.82 -3.18
N GLY A 68 -0.29 -12.91 -2.63
CA GLY A 68 -1.52 -12.88 -1.83
C GLY A 68 -1.20 -12.47 -0.39
N PHE A 69 -1.90 -11.46 0.12
CA PHE A 69 -1.77 -11.02 1.50
C PHE A 69 -3.07 -10.43 2.04
N TYR A 70 -3.11 -10.29 3.36
CA TYR A 70 -4.22 -9.79 4.15
C TYR A 70 -3.73 -8.71 5.11
N PHE A 71 -4.56 -7.71 5.36
CA PHE A 71 -4.41 -6.78 6.48
C PHE A 71 -5.76 -6.17 6.87
N GLU A 72 -5.81 -5.54 8.04
CA GLU A 72 -6.98 -4.75 8.46
C GLU A 72 -6.65 -3.26 8.36
N THR A 73 -7.60 -2.46 7.87
CA THR A 73 -7.54 -0.99 7.94
C THR A 73 -8.88 -0.40 8.37
N PHE A 74 -8.85 0.58 9.28
CA PHE A 74 -10.07 1.14 9.90
C PHE A 74 -11.00 0.07 10.51
N GLY A 75 -10.45 -1.05 10.95
CA GLY A 75 -11.21 -2.18 11.50
C GLY A 75 -11.88 -3.08 10.45
N PHE A 76 -11.64 -2.87 9.16
CA PHE A 76 -12.17 -3.70 8.07
C PHE A 76 -11.08 -4.58 7.46
N PRO A 77 -11.39 -5.85 7.14
CA PRO A 77 -10.46 -6.73 6.44
C PRO A 77 -10.27 -6.31 4.99
N VAL A 78 -9.04 -6.36 4.50
CA VAL A 78 -8.65 -6.18 3.09
C VAL A 78 -7.76 -7.34 2.68
N GLU A 79 -8.05 -7.91 1.51
CA GLU A 79 -7.38 -9.10 0.98
C GLU A 79 -7.25 -9.00 -0.54
N THR A 80 -6.18 -9.59 -1.07
CA THR A 80 -5.88 -9.67 -2.51
C THR A 80 -6.03 -11.06 -3.07
#